data_AF-A0A3S1BEB9-F1
#
_entry.id   AF-A0A3S1BEB9-F1
#
_cell.length_a   1.000
_cell.length_b   1.000
_cell.length_c   1.000
_cell.angle_alpha   90.00
_cell.angle_beta   90.00
_cell.angle_gamma   90.00
#
_symmetry.space_group_name_H-M   'P 1'
#
loop_
_entity.id
_entity.type
_entity.pdbx_description
1 polymer ?
#
loop_
_entity_poly.entity_id
_entity_poly.type
_entity_poly.pdbx_seq_one_letter_code
_entity_poly.pdbx_strand_id
1 'polypeptide(L)' 'MRILINFQNSLVPVYFNIDNKQPIQRTLKLLTSALENKFRNGKQALQKCLNSLISIEIEGSEAILHSKSEFDSLALSLY' A
#
# COMPACT_ATOMS: atom_id res chain seq x y z
N MET A 1 13.85 1.14 -5.07
CA MET A 1 13.22 1.72 -6.29
C MET A 1 11.90 2.38 -5.91
N ARG A 2 11.47 3.46 -6.59
CA ARG A 2 10.20 4.16 -6.33
C ARG A 2 9.31 4.15 -7.56
N ILE A 3 8.02 3.84 -7.38
CA ILE A 3 6.96 3.92 -8.40
C ILE A 3 5.81 4.77 -7.84
N LEU A 4 5.06 5.46 -8.71
CA LEU A 4 3.81 6.14 -8.33
C LEU A 4 2.61 5.29 -8.77
N ILE A 5 1.65 5.09 -7.88
CA ILE A 5 0.34 4.52 -8.20
C ILE A 5 -0.73 5.59 -8.07
N ASN A 6 -1.81 5.47 -8.85
CA ASN A 6 -3.01 6.26 -8.63
C ASN A 6 -3.93 5.51 -7.65
N PHE A 7 -4.25 6.14 -6.52
CA PHE A 7 -5.17 5.61 -5.52
C PHE A 7 -6.04 6.73 -4.98
N GLN A 8 -7.37 6.59 -5.05
CA GLN A 8 -8.34 7.61 -4.63
C GLN A 8 -8.04 9.01 -5.20
N ASN A 9 -7.81 9.07 -6.52
CA ASN A 9 -7.45 10.29 -7.25
C ASN A 9 -6.16 10.99 -6.75
N SER A 10 -5.31 10.27 -6.02
CA SER A 10 -4.05 10.77 -5.49
C SER A 10 -2.89 9.91 -5.98
N LEU A 11 -1.74 10.53 -6.26
CA LEU A 11 -0.52 9.81 -6.59
C LEU A 11 0.20 9.40 -5.31
N VAL A 12 0.25 8.09 -5.06
CA VAL A 12 0.89 7.51 -3.87
C VAL A 12 2.24 6.88 -4.27
N PRO A 13 3.36 7.28 -3.66
CA PRO A 13 4.64 6.63 -3.85
C PRO A 13 4.68 5.25 -3.20
N VAL A 14 5.12 4.26 -3.97
CA VAL A 14 5.39 2.89 -3.55
C VAL A 14 6.89 2.65 -3.65
N TYR A 15 7.49 2.29 -2.51
CA TYR A 15 8.90 1.99 -2.37
C TYR A 15 9.11 0.48 -2.38
N PHE A 16 10.06 0.03 -3.19
CA PHE A 16 10.48 -1.36 -3.30
C PHE A 16 11.91 -1.49 -2.83
N ASN A 17 12.18 -2.48 -1.97
CA ASN A 17 13.54 -2.88 -1.67
C ASN A 17 14.21 -3.50 -2.93
N ILE A 18 15.52 -3.28 -3.07
CA ILE A 18 16.35 -3.70 -4.20
C ILE A 18 16.41 -5.24 -4.28
N ASP A 19 16.30 -5.91 -3.13
CA ASP A 19 16.33 -7.37 -3.01
C ASP A 19 14.97 -8.05 -3.27
N ASN A 20 13.94 -7.30 -3.70
CA ASN A 20 12.62 -7.89 -3.89
C ASN A 20 12.62 -8.86 -5.08
N LYS A 21 12.48 -10.17 -4.77
CA LYS A 21 12.51 -11.26 -5.74
C LYS A 21 11.23 -11.36 -6.59
N GLN A 22 10.14 -10.71 -6.16
CA GLN A 22 8.86 -10.80 -6.86
C GLN A 22 8.78 -9.82 -8.04
N PRO A 23 8.14 -10.20 -9.16
CA PRO A 23 7.89 -9.28 -10.26
C PRO A 23 7.06 -8.08 -9.80
N ILE A 24 7.63 -6.88 -9.91
CA ILE A 24 7.01 -5.60 -9.51
C ILE A 24 5.58 -5.45 -10.04
N GLN A 25 5.34 -5.80 -11.31
CA GLN A 25 4.02 -5.69 -11.93
C GLN A 25 2.97 -6.55 -11.23
N ARG A 26 3.34 -7.77 -10.80
CA ARG A 26 2.45 -8.66 -10.04
C ARG A 26 2.14 -8.07 -8.69
N THR A 27 3.16 -7.58 -7.98
CA THR A 27 3.01 -6.92 -6.67
C THR A 27 2.10 -5.69 -6.76
N LEU A 28 2.28 -4.83 -7.77
CA LEU A 28 1.42 -3.66 -7.99
C LEU A 28 -0.04 -4.03 -8.24
N LYS A 29 -0.29 -5.09 -9.02
CA LYS A 29 -1.65 -5.58 -9.27
C LYS A 29 -2.32 -6.06 -7.98
N LEU A 30 -1.60 -6.88 -7.19
CA LEU A 30 -2.10 -7.38 -5.89
C LEU A 30 -2.33 -6.23 -4.92
N LEU A 31 -1.39 -5.31 -4.82
CA LEU A 31 -1.49 -4.11 -3.99
C LEU A 31 -2.72 -3.29 -4.35
N THR A 32 -2.91 -2.95 -5.62
CA THR A 32 -4.04 -2.11 -6.07
C THR A 32 -5.37 -2.80 -5.74
N SER A 33 -5.49 -4.10 -6.04
CA SER A 33 -6.68 -4.88 -5.71
C SER A 33 -6.94 -4.96 -4.20
N ALA A 34 -5.89 -5.13 -3.39
CA ALA A 34 -6.00 -5.20 -1.94
C ALA A 34 -6.43 -3.85 -1.36
N LEU A 35 -5.81 -2.75 -1.80
CA LEU A 35 -6.16 -1.39 -1.38
C LEU A 35 -7.62 -1.06 -1.72
N GLU A 36 -8.08 -1.36 -2.93
CA GLU A 36 -9.48 -1.12 -3.32
C GLU A 36 -10.47 -1.94 -2.48
N ASN A 37 -10.18 -3.22 -2.28
CA ASN A 37 -11.02 -4.10 -1.46
C ASN A 37 -11.07 -3.62 0.00
N LYS A 38 -9.93 -3.27 0.59
CA LYS A 38 -9.84 -2.77 1.97
C LYS A 38 -10.44 -1.38 2.14
N PHE A 39 -10.39 -0.55 1.10
CA PHE A 39 -11.08 0.74 1.11
C PHE A 39 -12.60 0.56 1.18
N ARG A 40 -13.15 -0.35 0.37
CA ARG A 40 -14.61 -0.60 0.31
C ARG A 40 -15.13 -1.40 1.52
N ASN A 41 -14.40 -2.44 1.91
CA ASN A 41 -14.89 -3.49 2.81
C ASN A 41 -14.08 -3.61 4.12
N GLY A 42 -13.05 -2.79 4.31
CA GLY A 42 -12.18 -2.86 5.48
C GLY A 42 -12.83 -2.34 6.76
N LYS A 43 -12.22 -2.66 7.91
CA LYS A 43 -12.61 -2.07 9.20
C LYS A 43 -12.36 -0.56 9.18
N GLN A 44 -13.13 0.18 9.99
CA GLN A 44 -13.07 1.65 10.05
C GLN A 44 -11.65 2.21 10.27
N ALA A 45 -10.84 1.59 11.14
CA ALA A 45 -9.45 2.02 11.38
C ALA A 45 -8.58 1.91 10.11
N LEU A 46 -8.74 0.83 9.34
CA LEU A 46 -8.02 0.63 8.09
C LEU A 46 -8.47 1.63 7.02
N GLN A 47 -9.77 1.88 6.92
CA GLN A 47 -10.31 2.89 6.01
C GLN A 47 -9.77 4.29 6.35
N LYS A 48 -9.64 4.62 7.65
CA LYS A 48 -9.04 5.89 8.11
C LYS A 48 -7.57 5.99 7.70
N CYS A 49 -6.79 4.92 7.86
CA CYS A 49 -5.41 4.86 7.37
C CYS A 49 -5.36 5.10 5.84
N LEU A 50 -6.19 4.38 5.07
CA LEU A 50 -6.25 4.50 3.61
C LEU A 50 -6.67 5.90 3.13
N ASN A 51 -7.60 6.57 3.83
CA ASN A 51 -8.04 7.94 3.51
C ASN A 51 -6.95 8.99 3.68
N SER A 52 -5.90 8.69 4.44
CA SER A 52 -4.79 9.59 4.72
C SER A 52 -3.44 8.99 4.32
N LEU A 53 -3.46 8.01 3.42
CA LEU A 53 -2.30 7.30 2.92
C LEU A 53 -1.36 8.26 2.18
N ILE A 54 -0.08 8.24 2.52
CA ILE A 54 0.95 9.11 1.94
C ILE A 54 2.06 8.34 1.23
N SER A 55 2.31 7.09 1.62
CA SER A 55 3.29 6.23 0.98
C SER A 55 3.06 4.76 1.34
N ILE A 56 3.65 3.88 0.55
CA ILE A 56 3.64 2.43 0.78
C ILE A 56 5.06 1.92 0.64
N GLU A 57 5.48 1.05 1.55
CA GLU A 57 6.72 0.28 1.45
C GLU A 57 6.42 -1.19 1.22
N ILE A 58 7.12 -1.82 0.28
CA ILE A 58 6.99 -3.23 -0.04
C ILE A 58 8.15 -3.99 0.59
N GLU A 59 7.83 -4.80 1.59
CA GLU A 59 8.76 -5.67 2.30
C GLU A 59 8.40 -7.13 2.04
N GLY A 60 9.13 -7.76 1.12
CA GLY A 60 8.84 -9.12 0.68
C GLY A 60 7.44 -9.22 0.06
N SER A 61 6.50 -9.76 0.83
CA SER A 61 5.10 -9.99 0.42
C SER A 61 4.10 -9.15 1.22
N GLU A 62 4.58 -8.20 2.01
CA GLU A 62 3.77 -7.29 2.79
C GLU A 62 3.90 -5.87 2.22
N ALA A 63 2.82 -5.11 2.33
CA ALA A 63 2.79 -3.69 2.08
C ALA A 63 2.61 -2.94 3.40
N ILE A 64 3.61 -2.16 3.79
CA ILE A 64 3.54 -1.27 4.93
C ILE A 64 2.93 0.05 4.45
N LEU A 65 1.73 0.34 4.94
CA LEU A 65 0.99 1.54 4.60
C LEU A 65 1.36 2.64 5.59
N HIS A 66 1.82 3.78 5.09
CA HIS A 66 2.10 4.96 5.93
C HIS A 66 1.02 6.00 5.69
N SER A 67 0.36 6.42 6.76
CA SER A 67 -0.58 7.53 6.72
C SER A 67 0.01 8.80 7.30
N LYS A 68 -0.70 9.93 7.19
CA LYS A 68 -0.25 11.23 7.72
C LYS A 68 0.02 11.23 9.22
N SER A 69 -0.64 10.36 9.98
CA SER A 69 -0.40 10.22 11.42
C SER A 69 0.78 9.27 11.63
N GLU A 70 1.80 9.74 12.32
CA GLU A 70 3.03 9.00 12.63
C GLU A 70 2.81 7.71 13.42
N PHE A 71 1.62 7.55 14.03
CA PHE A 71 1.22 6.35 14.77
C PHE A 71 0.37 5.36 13.95
N ASP A 72 -0.04 5.71 12.73
CA ASP A 72 -0.96 4.91 11.89
C ASP A 72 -0.20 4.31 10.69
N SER A 73 0.80 3.47 10.99
CA SER A 73 1.38 2.55 10.00
C SER A 73 0.71 1.17 10.11
N LEU A 74 0.39 0.56 8.97
CA LEU A 74 -0.33 -0.72 8.95
C LEU A 74 0.25 -1.68 7.91
N ALA A 75 0.50 -2.92 8.31
CA ALA A 75 0.93 -3.98 7.41
C ALA A 75 -0.27 -4.63 6.70
N LEU A 76 -0.18 -4.77 5.38
CA LEU A 76 -1.17 -5.39 4.52
C LEU A 76 -0.52 -6.55 3.76
N SER A 77 -1.00 -7.77 3.99
CA SER A 77 -0.56 -8.94 3.21
C SER A 77 -0.99 -8.82 1.75
N LEU A 78 -0.09 -9.17 0.83
CA LEU A 78 -0.34 -9.19 -0.62
C LEU A 78 -0.59 -10.62 -1.17
N TYR A 79 -0.88 -11.60 -0.30
CA TYR A 79 -1.23 -12.98 -0.66
C TYR A 79 -2.73 -13.21 -0.80
#